data_AF-B9NPX1-F1
#
_entry.id   AF-B9NPX1-F1
#
_cell.length_a   1.000
_cell.length_b   1.000
_cell.length_c   1.000
_cell.angle_alpha   90.00
_cell.angle_beta   90.00
_cell.angle_gamma   90.00
#
_symmetry.space_group_name_H-M   'P 1'
#
loop_
_entity.id
_entity.type
_entity.pdbx_description
1 polymer ?
#
loop_
_entity_poly.entity_id
_entity_poly.type
_entity_poly.pdbx_seq_one_letter_code
_entity_poly.pdbx_strand_id
1 'polypeptide(L)'
;MIMGGRGAGKTRAGAEWVRSMVEGSLPLDKGEACRVALVGETFDQVRDVMIFGDSGILQCSPPDRRPVWKASERKLVWPNGAEAQAFSAHDPEGLRGPQFDAAWVDELAKWKKAGETWDMLQFALRLCAGAFAGVCIGCRR
;
A
#
# COMPACT_ATOMS: atom_id res chain seq x y z
N MET A 1 -13.40 5.81 14.14
CA MET A 1 -13.10 7.18 13.68
C MET A 1 -11.82 7.62 14.41
N ILE A 2 -10.66 7.59 13.74
CA ILE A 2 -9.37 7.93 14.36
C ILE A 2 -9.17 9.45 14.24
N MET A 3 -9.33 10.17 15.35
CA MET A 3 -8.89 11.56 15.51
C MET A 3 -7.50 11.56 16.15
N GLY A 4 -6.48 11.99 15.41
CA GLY A 4 -5.10 12.12 15.88
C GLY A 4 -4.32 12.98 14.90
N GLY A 5 -3.62 13.99 15.41
CA GLY A 5 -3.09 15.14 14.67
C GLY A 5 -2.21 14.86 13.44
N ARG A 6 -2.16 15.87 12.56
CA ARG A 6 -1.27 16.05 11.38
C ARG A 6 -0.53 14.80 10.90
N GLY A 7 -1.13 14.09 9.94
CA GLY A 7 -0.44 13.17 9.02
C GLY A 7 0.08 11.83 9.59
N ALA A 8 0.70 11.84 10.77
CA ALA A 8 1.46 10.69 11.30
C ALA A 8 0.58 9.47 11.62
N GLY A 9 -0.65 9.68 12.09
CA GLY A 9 -1.55 8.58 12.47
C GLY A 9 -2.15 7.82 11.29
N LYS A 10 -2.33 8.48 10.13
CA LYS A 10 -2.91 7.85 8.93
C LYS A 10 -1.88 7.02 8.20
N THR A 11 -0.68 7.57 8.01
CA THR A 11 0.44 6.85 7.40
C THR A 11 0.82 5.64 8.24
N ARG A 12 0.87 5.79 9.57
CA ARG A 12 1.14 4.67 10.48
C ARG A 12 0.06 3.59 10.42
N ALA A 13 -1.22 3.98 10.48
CA ALA A 13 -2.32 3.03 10.40
C ALA A 13 -2.33 2.27 9.07
N GLY A 14 -2.04 2.95 7.96
CA GLY A 14 -1.91 2.30 6.66
C GLY A 14 -0.69 1.37 6.57
N ALA A 15 0.45 1.76 7.12
CA ALA A 15 1.64 0.91 7.18
C ALA A 15 1.40 -0.35 8.03
N GLU A 16 0.80 -0.19 9.22
CA GLU A 16 0.44 -1.31 10.10
C GLU A 16 -0.61 -2.22 9.45
N TRP A 17 -1.58 -1.67 8.71
CA TRP A 17 -2.55 -2.45 7.96
C TRP A 17 -1.91 -3.23 6.81
N VAL A 18 -1.02 -2.61 6.00
CA VAL A 18 -0.28 -3.35 4.95
C VAL A 18 0.52 -4.49 5.57
N ARG A 19 1.17 -4.23 6.71
CA ARG A 19 1.89 -5.27 7.47
C ARG A 19 0.96 -6.39 7.91
N SER A 20 -0.22 -6.10 8.48
CA SER A 20 -1.16 -7.16 8.88
C SER A 20 -1.71 -7.97 7.71
N MET A 21 -1.78 -7.37 6.52
CA MET A 21 -2.20 -8.09 5.31
C MET A 21 -1.10 -9.00 4.79
N VAL A 22 0.17 -8.60 4.83
CA VAL A 22 1.28 -9.36 4.23
C VAL A 22 2.04 -10.26 5.21
N GLU A 23 2.03 -9.96 6.50
CA GLU A 23 2.70 -10.73 7.55
C GLU A 23 1.74 -11.77 8.14
N GLY A 24 2.17 -13.03 8.21
CA GLY A 24 1.47 -14.08 8.95
C GLY A 24 1.88 -14.16 10.43
N SER A 25 1.45 -15.23 11.09
CA SER A 25 1.75 -15.50 12.51
C SER A 25 3.27 -15.54 12.77
N LEU A 26 4.04 -16.21 11.92
CA LEU A 26 5.51 -16.25 11.98
C LEU A 26 6.19 -15.34 10.94
N PRO A 27 7.48 -14.98 11.12
CA PRO A 27 8.18 -14.03 10.24
C PRO A 27 8.27 -14.42 8.75
N LEU A 28 8.20 -15.72 8.47
CA LEU A 28 8.23 -16.27 7.12
C LEU A 28 6.86 -16.74 6.64
N ASP A 29 5.83 -16.67 7.50
CA ASP A 29 4.48 -17.03 7.11
C ASP A 29 3.93 -15.97 6.17
N LYS A 30 3.22 -16.44 5.15
CA LYS A 30 2.50 -15.58 4.22
C LYS A 30 1.25 -15.05 4.92
N GLY A 31 1.02 -13.76 4.79
CA GLY A 31 -0.25 -13.14 5.18
C GLY A 31 -1.37 -13.41 4.18
N GLU A 32 -2.51 -12.76 4.38
CA GLU A 32 -3.68 -12.83 3.51
C GLU A 32 -3.41 -12.25 2.11
N ALA A 33 -2.50 -11.28 2.00
CA ALA A 33 -2.08 -10.64 0.75
C ALA A 33 -0.60 -10.92 0.47
N CYS A 34 -0.28 -11.27 -0.78
CA CYS A 34 1.10 -11.39 -1.24
C CYS A 34 1.52 -10.24 -2.16
N ARG A 35 0.56 -9.55 -2.80
CA ARG A 35 0.82 -8.42 -3.70
C ARG A 35 -0.02 -7.22 -3.32
N VAL A 36 0.64 -6.15 -2.88
CA VAL A 36 -0.02 -4.92 -2.43
C VAL A 36 0.29 -3.76 -3.36
N ALA A 37 -0.71 -3.00 -3.77
CA ALA A 37 -0.52 -1.74 -4.48
C ALA A 37 -0.48 -0.58 -3.48
N LEU A 38 0.57 0.24 -3.51
CA LEU A 38 0.69 1.50 -2.77
C LEU A 38 0.42 2.63 -3.74
N VAL A 39 -0.69 3.34 -3.60
CA VAL A 39 -1.10 4.39 -4.54
C VAL A 39 -1.21 5.72 -3.82
N GLY A 40 -0.46 6.70 -4.30
CA GLY A 40 -0.49 8.09 -3.85
C GLY A 40 -0.60 9.04 -5.01
N GLU A 41 -0.59 10.34 -4.74
CA GLU A 41 -0.70 11.37 -5.79
C GLU A 41 0.47 11.28 -6.77
N THR A 42 1.69 11.14 -6.25
CA THR A 42 2.93 10.99 -7.02
C THR A 42 3.76 9.84 -6.50
N PHE A 43 4.64 9.32 -7.35
CA PHE A 43 5.57 8.26 -6.97
C PHE A 43 6.50 8.68 -5.82
N ASP A 44 7.07 9.89 -5.89
CA ASP A 44 7.93 10.41 -4.83
C ASP A 44 7.18 10.55 -3.50
N GLN A 45 5.90 10.96 -3.52
CA GLN A 45 5.07 10.99 -2.32
C GLN A 45 4.90 9.58 -1.71
N VAL A 46 4.59 8.56 -2.52
CA VAL A 46 4.48 7.18 -2.01
C VAL A 46 5.80 6.72 -1.41
N ARG A 47 6.91 6.94 -2.10
CA ARG A 47 8.24 6.56 -1.63
C ARG A 47 8.59 7.27 -0.31
N ASP A 48 8.51 8.59 -0.29
CA ASP A 48 9.05 9.41 0.80
C ASP A 48 8.12 9.44 2.02
N VAL A 49 6.81 9.18 1.84
CA VAL A 49 5.83 9.17 2.93
C VAL A 49 5.45 7.75 3.35
N MET A 50 5.02 6.90 2.42
CA MET A 50 4.46 5.57 2.75
C MET A 50 5.57 4.53 3.00
N ILE A 51 6.74 4.68 2.36
CA ILE A 51 7.83 3.70 2.45
C ILE A 51 8.92 4.14 3.42
N PHE A 52 9.55 5.28 3.15
CA PHE A 52 10.69 5.81 3.91
C PHE A 52 10.29 6.83 4.98
N GLY A 53 9.02 7.26 5.00
CA GLY A 53 8.58 8.27 5.97
C GLY A 53 8.71 7.78 7.42
N ASP A 54 8.63 8.72 8.37
CA ASP A 54 8.75 8.43 9.81
C ASP A 54 7.72 7.41 10.31
N SER A 55 6.56 7.35 9.66
CA SER A 55 5.49 6.38 9.89
C SER A 55 5.32 5.39 8.72
N GLY A 56 6.31 5.30 7.84
CA GLY A 56 6.29 4.45 6.65
C GLY A 56 6.50 2.96 6.99
N ILE A 57 6.31 2.10 6.00
CA ILE A 57 6.40 0.64 6.14
C ILE A 57 7.78 0.23 6.68
N LEU A 58 8.88 0.80 6.17
CA LEU A 58 10.23 0.42 6.59
C LEU A 58 10.54 0.74 8.06
N GLN A 59 9.87 1.75 8.61
CA GLN A 59 10.05 2.19 9.99
C GLN A 59 9.08 1.48 10.94
N CYS A 60 7.89 1.16 10.45
CA CYS A 60 6.91 0.37 11.18
C CYS A 60 7.25 -1.13 11.22
N SER A 61 8.03 -1.65 10.28
CA SER A 61 8.40 -3.08 10.23
C SER A 61 9.54 -3.43 11.21
N PRO A 62 9.38 -4.49 12.02
CA PRO A 62 10.42 -4.93 12.93
C PRO A 62 11.60 -5.55 12.16
N PRO A 63 12.81 -5.60 12.75
CA PRO A 63 14.04 -6.01 12.04
C PRO A 63 13.99 -7.42 11.44
N ASP A 64 13.25 -8.33 12.07
CA ASP A 64 13.07 -9.73 11.64
C ASP A 64 12.13 -9.91 10.44
N ARG A 65 11.30 -8.89 10.15
CA ARG A 65 10.30 -8.89 9.06
C ARG A 65 10.46 -7.70 8.12
N ARG A 66 11.59 -7.01 8.20
CA ARG A 66 11.80 -5.74 7.49
C ARG A 66 11.89 -5.98 5.98
N PRO A 67 11.05 -5.33 5.17
CA PRO A 67 11.14 -5.47 3.72
C PRO A 67 12.36 -4.74 3.15
N VAL A 68 12.78 -5.18 1.97
CA VAL A 68 13.85 -4.55 1.19
C VAL A 68 13.24 -3.72 0.08
N TRP A 69 13.64 -2.45 -0.01
CA TRP A 69 13.24 -1.57 -1.11
C TRP A 69 14.09 -1.81 -2.36
N LYS A 70 13.43 -2.12 -3.47
CA LYS A 70 14.05 -2.21 -4.80
C LYS A 70 13.69 -0.98 -5.62
N ALA A 71 14.58 0.01 -5.64
CA ALA A 71 14.35 1.28 -6.32
C ALA A 71 14.04 1.15 -7.83
N SER A 72 14.76 0.26 -8.54
CA SER A 72 14.59 0.07 -9.98
C SER A 72 13.21 -0.51 -10.34
N GLU A 73 12.67 -1.39 -9.51
CA GLU A 73 11.36 -2.03 -9.70
C GLU A 73 10.24 -1.29 -8.96
N ARG A 74 10.59 -0.24 -8.21
CA ARG A 74 9.66 0.59 -7.43
C ARG A 74 8.80 -0.23 -6.47
N LYS A 75 9.38 -1.27 -5.86
CA LYS A 75 8.68 -2.20 -4.97
C LYS A 75 9.44 -2.55 -3.70
N LEU A 76 8.70 -2.82 -2.64
CA LEU A 76 9.15 -3.45 -1.41
C LEU A 76 8.98 -4.95 -1.51
N VAL A 77 9.96 -5.71 -1.02
CA VAL A 77 9.93 -7.18 -0.97
C VAL A 77 10.19 -7.65 0.45
N TRP A 78 9.25 -8.39 1.03
CA TRP A 78 9.37 -8.99 2.36
C TRP A 78 10.13 -10.33 2.29
N PRO A 79 10.74 -10.76 3.41
CA PRO A 79 11.44 -12.05 3.47
C PRO A 79 10.50 -13.26 3.26
N ASN A 80 9.20 -13.11 3.52
CA ASN A 80 8.18 -14.15 3.27
C ASN A 80 7.74 -14.23 1.78
N GLY A 81 8.30 -13.38 0.91
CA GLY A 81 7.98 -13.32 -0.51
C GLY A 81 6.80 -12.43 -0.88
N ALA A 82 6.19 -11.72 0.07
CA ALA A 82 5.22 -10.68 -0.25
C ALA A 82 5.89 -9.46 -0.87
N GLU A 83 5.16 -8.75 -1.74
CA GLU A 83 5.64 -7.58 -2.44
C GLU A 83 4.63 -6.43 -2.35
N ALA A 84 5.11 -5.20 -2.19
CA ALA A 84 4.28 -3.99 -2.29
C ALA A 84 4.88 -3.03 -3.32
N GLN A 85 4.12 -2.71 -4.36
CA GLN A 85 4.60 -1.89 -5.47
C GLN A 85 3.96 -0.51 -5.44
N ALA A 86 4.76 0.52 -5.70
CA ALA A 86 4.34 1.91 -5.62
C ALA A 86 3.88 2.45 -6.99
N PHE A 87 2.68 3.05 -7.00
CA PHE A 87 1.99 3.61 -8.16
C PHE A 87 1.61 5.06 -7.94
N SER A 88 1.52 5.80 -9.05
CA SER A 88 1.09 7.19 -9.08
C SER A 88 -0.34 7.26 -9.57
N ALA A 89 -1.19 8.00 -8.88
CA ALA A 89 -2.56 8.24 -9.31
C ALA A 89 -2.66 9.06 -10.61
N HIS A 90 -1.58 9.74 -11.01
CA HIS A 90 -1.50 10.43 -12.29
C HIS A 90 -1.31 9.50 -13.50
N ASP A 91 -0.85 8.26 -13.26
CA ASP A 91 -0.56 7.27 -14.29
C ASP A 91 -1.40 6.00 -14.09
N PRO A 92 -2.72 6.07 -14.38
CA PRO A 92 -3.63 4.93 -14.18
C PRO A 92 -3.32 3.75 -15.10
N GLU A 93 -2.64 3.96 -16.23
CA GLU A 93 -2.21 2.88 -17.13
C GLU A 93 -1.22 1.93 -16.44
N GLY A 94 -0.40 2.43 -15.51
CA GLY A 94 0.53 1.61 -14.72
C GLY A 94 -0.17 0.60 -13.81
N LEU A 95 -1.44 0.82 -13.46
CA LEU A 95 -2.26 -0.12 -12.69
C LEU A 95 -2.81 -1.25 -13.56
N ARG A 96 -2.70 -1.15 -14.89
CA ARG A 96 -3.23 -2.11 -15.85
C ARG A 96 -2.22 -3.24 -16.07
N GLY A 97 -2.61 -4.47 -15.71
CA GLY A 97 -1.82 -5.68 -15.97
C GLY A 97 -1.39 -6.45 -14.72
N PRO A 98 -0.84 -5.81 -13.67
CA PRO A 98 -0.54 -6.51 -12.43
C PRO A 98 -1.84 -6.84 -11.68
N GLN A 99 -1.92 -8.05 -11.14
CA GLN A 99 -3.00 -8.47 -10.26
C GLN A 99 -2.57 -8.28 -8.80
N PHE A 100 -3.33 -7.49 -8.06
CA PHE A 100 -3.07 -7.20 -6.64
C PHE A 100 -4.11 -7.88 -5.75
N ASP A 101 -3.66 -8.29 -4.57
CA ASP A 101 -4.51 -8.86 -3.52
C ASP A 101 -5.10 -7.75 -2.63
N ALA A 102 -4.33 -6.67 -2.43
CA ALA A 102 -4.71 -5.54 -1.59
C ALA A 102 -4.18 -4.22 -2.14
N ALA A 103 -4.79 -3.10 -1.76
CA ALA A 103 -4.31 -1.77 -2.12
C ALA A 103 -4.40 -0.79 -0.94
N TRP A 104 -3.34 -0.02 -0.74
CA TRP A 104 -3.34 1.13 0.15
C TRP A 104 -3.32 2.41 -0.68
N VAL A 105 -4.37 3.21 -0.54
CA VAL A 105 -4.59 4.46 -1.25
C VAL A 105 -4.50 5.63 -0.27
N ASP A 106 -3.56 6.57 -0.47
CA ASP A 106 -3.46 7.81 0.32
C ASP A 106 -3.96 9.04 -0.44
N GLU A 107 -4.64 9.94 0.27
CA GLU A 107 -5.13 11.22 -0.24
C GLU A 107 -6.02 11.16 -1.51
N LEU A 108 -6.85 10.13 -1.67
CA LEU A 108 -7.77 9.96 -2.81
C LEU A 108 -8.56 11.24 -3.15
N ALA A 109 -8.95 12.02 -2.14
CA ALA A 109 -9.71 13.25 -2.29
C ALA A 109 -8.97 14.38 -3.04
N LYS A 110 -7.64 14.30 -3.19
CA LYS A 110 -6.83 15.30 -3.89
C LYS A 110 -6.56 14.96 -5.34
N TRP A 111 -6.83 13.72 -5.76
CA TRP A 111 -6.46 13.27 -7.10
C TRP A 111 -7.36 13.90 -8.16
N LYS A 112 -6.77 14.61 -9.11
CA LYS A 112 -7.52 15.21 -10.24
C LYS A 112 -8.27 14.18 -11.09
N LYS A 113 -7.78 12.93 -11.13
CA LYS A 113 -8.35 11.78 -11.85
C LYS A 113 -8.80 10.65 -10.91
N ALA A 114 -9.28 10.99 -9.71
CA ALA A 114 -9.63 10.02 -8.69
C ALA A 114 -10.54 8.89 -9.20
N GLY A 115 -11.55 9.23 -10.03
CA GLY A 115 -12.49 8.25 -10.59
C GLY A 115 -11.84 7.22 -11.50
N GLU A 116 -11.09 7.66 -12.51
CA GLU A 116 -10.42 6.77 -13.47
C GLU A 116 -9.42 5.83 -12.78
N THR A 117 -8.59 6.38 -11.89
CA THR A 117 -7.59 5.60 -11.14
C THR A 117 -8.26 4.61 -10.19
N TRP A 118 -9.36 5.01 -9.55
CA TRP A 118 -10.14 4.14 -8.68
C TRP A 118 -10.81 3.00 -9.45
N ASP A 119 -11.40 3.28 -10.61
CA ASP A 119 -12.00 2.26 -11.46
C ASP A 119 -10.96 1.25 -11.95
N MET A 120 -9.79 1.71 -12.40
CA MET A 120 -8.69 0.83 -12.81
C MET A 120 -8.14 0.00 -11.65
N LEU A 121 -8.04 0.58 -10.45
CA LEU A 121 -7.62 -0.12 -9.25
C LEU A 121 -8.62 -1.22 -8.86
N GLN A 122 -9.92 -0.96 -8.96
CA GLN A 122 -10.95 -1.97 -8.73
C GLN A 122 -10.87 -3.14 -9.72
N PHE A 123 -10.49 -2.90 -10.98
CA PHE A 123 -10.26 -3.98 -11.95
C PHE A 123 -8.97 -4.77 -11.67
N ALA A 124 -7.94 -4.11 -11.16
CA ALA A 124 -6.64 -4.74 -10.84
C ALA A 124 -6.68 -5.56 -9.53
N LEU A 125 -7.57 -5.18 -8.61
CA LEU A 125 -7.85 -5.95 -7.40
C LEU A 125 -8.67 -7.19 -7.75
N ARG A 126 -8.14 -8.37 -7.40
CA ARG A 126 -8.90 -9.60 -7.54
C ARG A 126 -10.01 -9.58 -6.48
N LEU A 127 -11.26 -9.35 -6.91
CA LEU A 127 -12.46 -9.63 -6.12
C LEU A 127 -12.55 -11.16 -5.90
N CYS A 128 -11.71 -11.71 -5.03
CA CYS A 128 -11.93 -13.07 -4.55
C CYS A 128 -13.12 -13.00 -3.59
N ALA A 129 -14.28 -13.40 -4.11
CA ALA A 129 -15.48 -13.67 -3.36
C ALA A 129 -15.14 -14.68 -2.24
N GLY A 130 -14.91 -14.19 -1.03
CA GLY A 130 -14.69 -15.06 0.14
C GLY A 130 -13.61 -14.67 1.15
N ALA A 131 -13.02 -13.48 1.11
CA ALA A 131 -12.41 -12.81 2.29
C ALA A 131 -11.82 -11.47 1.85
N PHE A 132 -12.36 -10.36 2.39
CA PHE A 132 -11.84 -8.99 2.40
C PHE A 132 -10.77 -8.60 1.34
N ALA A 133 -11.22 -8.15 0.16
CA ALA A 133 -10.43 -7.21 -0.66
C ALA A 133 -10.37 -5.88 0.11
N GLY A 134 -9.41 -5.75 1.02
CA GLY A 134 -9.27 -4.56 1.85
C GLY A 134 -8.62 -3.45 1.04
N VAL A 135 -9.29 -2.31 0.93
CA VAL A 135 -8.66 -1.06 0.49
C VAL A 135 -8.58 -0.14 1.70
N CYS A 136 -7.37 0.16 2.14
CA CYS A 136 -7.17 1.19 3.15
C CYS A 136 -7.16 2.56 2.45
N ILE A 137 -8.14 3.42 2.75
CA ILE A 137 -8.24 4.77 2.18
C ILE A 137 -7.84 5.80 3.25
N GLY A 138 -6.66 6.40 3.09
CA GLY A 138 -6.18 7.51 3.90
C GLY A 138 -6.77 8.84 3.44
N CYS A 139 -7.96 9.23 3.90
CA CYS A 139 -8.53 10.53 3.52
C CYS A 139 -7.99 11.67 4.42
N ARG A 140 -7.19 12.59 3.88
CA ARG A 140 -6.88 13.91 4.48
C ARG A 140 -8.03 14.88 4.19
N ARG A 141 -9.00 14.95 5.10
CA ARG A 141 -9.77 16.19 5.31
C ARG A 141 -8.87 17.25 5.92
#